data_AF-A0AAN7BAV1-F1
#
_entry.id   AF-A0AAN7BAV1-F1
#
_cell.length_a   1.000
_cell.length_b   1.000
_cell.length_c   1.000
_cell.angle_alpha   90.00
_cell.angle_beta   90.00
_cell.angle_gamma   90.00
#
_symmetry.space_group_name_H-M   'P 1'
#
loop_
_entity.id
_entity.type
_entity.pdbx_description
1 polymer ?
#
loop_
_entity_poly.entity_id
_entity_poly.type
_entity_poly.pdbx_seq_one_letter_code
_entity_poly.pdbx_strand_id
1 'polypeptide(L)'
;MKLAILVSTFFAAVAYSSPVEAIPKKCSCTTICLGLGQVCVSFPTKKGCTDVCILPAFCGGIAAFRCEGEDEICIDDPRDDCDLKHGGADCGGICVPKELLG
;
A
#
# COMPACT_ATOMS: atom_id res chain seq x y z
N MET A 1 -42.50 -29.49 36.59
CA MET A 1 -42.20 -28.05 36.45
C MET A 1 -41.34 -27.90 35.20
N LYS A 2 -41.83 -27.16 34.20
CA LYS A 2 -41.19 -26.96 32.89
C LYS A 2 -40.07 -25.95 33.05
N LEU A 3 -38.81 -26.36 32.90
CA LEU A 3 -37.67 -25.42 32.89
C LEU A 3 -37.40 -25.03 31.43
N ALA A 4 -37.69 -23.77 31.11
CA ALA A 4 -37.60 -23.21 29.78
C ALA A 4 -36.17 -22.79 29.42
N ILE A 5 -35.69 -23.35 28.32
CA ILE A 5 -34.88 -22.79 27.23
C ILE A 5 -34.34 -21.37 27.46
N LEU A 6 -33.01 -21.22 27.49
CA LEU A 6 -32.29 -20.08 26.91
C LEU A 6 -31.00 -20.61 26.25
N VAL A 7 -31.14 -21.24 25.08
CA VAL A 7 -30.00 -21.48 24.18
C VAL A 7 -29.71 -20.17 23.47
N SER A 8 -28.80 -19.37 24.03
CA SER A 8 -28.32 -18.15 23.39
C SER A 8 -27.33 -18.53 22.29
N THR A 9 -27.83 -18.76 21.08
CA THR A 9 -26.99 -18.86 19.88
C THR A 9 -26.47 -17.46 19.55
N PHE A 10 -25.29 -17.12 20.06
CA PHE A 10 -24.48 -16.02 19.52
C PHE A 10 -23.99 -16.43 18.13
N PHE A 11 -24.82 -16.22 17.11
CA PHE A 11 -24.34 -16.10 15.74
C PHE A 11 -23.60 -14.76 15.65
N ALA A 12 -22.32 -14.74 16.02
CA ALA A 12 -21.44 -13.67 15.59
C ALA A 12 -21.42 -13.73 14.06
N ALA A 13 -22.05 -12.73 13.44
CA ALA A 13 -22.00 -12.53 11.99
C ALA A 13 -20.53 -12.40 11.61
N VAL A 14 -19.97 -13.45 11.02
CA VAL A 14 -18.68 -13.36 10.35
C VAL A 14 -18.93 -12.49 9.12
N ALA A 15 -18.44 -11.25 9.17
CA ALA A 15 -18.46 -10.34 8.04
C ALA A 15 -17.49 -10.85 6.96
N TYR A 16 -17.96 -11.80 6.16
CA TYR A 16 -17.38 -12.14 4.87
C TYR A 16 -18.10 -11.34 3.80
N SER A 17 -17.39 -10.39 3.18
CA SER A 17 -17.38 -10.09 1.73
C SER A 17 -17.01 -8.63 1.53
N SER A 18 -16.14 -8.19 0.62
CA SER A 18 -15.23 -8.76 -0.38
C SER A 18 -14.48 -7.53 -0.96
N PRO A 19 -13.73 -7.70 -2.06
CA PRO A 19 -12.28 -7.58 -2.10
C PRO A 19 -11.78 -6.16 -1.78
N VAL A 20 -10.49 -6.04 -1.45
CA VAL A 20 -9.74 -4.81 -1.65
C VAL A 20 -10.03 -4.34 -3.07
N GLU A 21 -10.93 -3.37 -3.23
CA GLU A 21 -11.10 -2.64 -4.46
C GLU A 21 -9.90 -1.69 -4.56
N ALA A 22 -8.72 -2.29 -4.75
CA ALA A 22 -7.59 -1.65 -5.37
C ALA A 22 -8.01 -1.44 -6.83
N ILE A 23 -8.92 -0.48 -7.05
CA ILE A 23 -8.90 0.28 -8.29
C ILE A 23 -7.43 0.63 -8.47
N PRO A 24 -6.77 0.19 -9.56
CA PRO A 24 -5.42 0.63 -9.80
C PRO A 24 -5.50 2.16 -9.81
N LYS A 25 -4.96 2.81 -8.76
CA LYS A 25 -4.82 4.26 -8.76
C LYS A 25 -4.05 4.53 -10.04
N LYS A 26 -4.75 5.07 -11.05
CA LYS A 26 -4.22 5.24 -12.39
C LYS A 26 -2.92 6.01 -12.22
N CYS A 27 -1.81 5.39 -12.60
CA CYS A 27 -0.54 6.09 -12.55
C CYS A 27 -0.54 7.29 -13.50
N SER A 28 0.39 8.20 -13.28
CA SER A 28 0.51 9.46 -14.02
C SER A 28 0.51 9.27 -15.55
N CYS A 29 1.11 8.18 -16.07
CA CYS A 29 1.20 7.94 -17.51
C CYS A 29 0.12 7.01 -18.11
N THR A 30 -0.89 6.57 -17.34
CA THR A 30 -1.89 5.54 -17.77
C THR A 30 -1.43 4.09 -17.63
N THR A 31 -0.39 3.82 -16.83
CA THR A 31 -0.01 2.42 -16.52
C THR A 31 -0.96 1.80 -15.50
N ILE A 32 -1.27 0.53 -15.72
CA ILE A 32 -2.10 -0.30 -14.83
C ILE A 32 -1.27 -1.51 -14.41
N CYS A 33 -1.20 -1.78 -13.11
CA CYS A 33 -0.56 -2.99 -12.60
C CYS A 33 -1.47 -4.20 -12.77
N LEU A 34 -0.95 -5.23 -13.44
CA LEU A 34 -1.70 -6.46 -13.75
C LEU A 34 -1.47 -7.57 -12.71
N GLY A 35 -0.46 -7.44 -11.86
CA GLY A 35 -0.15 -8.38 -10.80
C GLY A 35 -0.93 -8.10 -9.51
N LEU A 36 -1.33 -9.15 -8.81
CA LEU A 36 -2.00 -9.04 -7.52
C LEU A 36 -1.07 -8.43 -6.47
N GLY A 37 -1.59 -7.46 -5.71
CA GLY A 37 -0.85 -6.80 -4.63
C GLY A 37 0.23 -5.83 -5.08
N GLN A 38 0.31 -5.53 -6.38
CA GLN A 38 1.27 -4.54 -6.88
C GLN A 38 0.82 -3.11 -6.60
N VAL A 39 1.80 -2.24 -6.38
CA VAL A 39 1.62 -0.79 -6.27
C VAL A 39 2.22 -0.15 -7.51
N CYS A 40 1.46 0.79 -8.08
CA CYS A 40 1.94 1.61 -9.18
C CYS A 40 2.66 2.84 -8.62
N VAL A 41 3.90 3.05 -9.02
CA VAL A 41 4.72 4.21 -8.65
C VAL A 41 5.08 4.98 -9.91
N SER A 42 4.83 6.29 -9.91
CA SER A 42 5.15 7.19 -11.02
C SER A 42 6.38 8.04 -10.70
N PHE A 43 7.36 8.01 -11.59
CA PHE A 43 8.56 8.83 -11.49
C PHE A 43 8.60 9.89 -12.61
N PRO A 44 8.87 11.17 -12.30
CA PRO A 44 9.12 12.18 -13.33
C PRO A 44 10.49 11.94 -13.96
N THR A 45 10.55 11.92 -15.29
CA THR A 45 11.80 11.80 -16.07
C THR A 45 11.92 12.96 -17.05
N LYS A 46 13.11 13.17 -17.63
CA LYS A 46 13.32 14.20 -18.67
C LYS A 46 12.42 14.02 -19.90
N LYS A 47 11.94 12.79 -20.14
CA LYS A 47 11.09 12.44 -21.30
C LYS A 47 9.60 12.34 -20.95
N GLY A 48 9.20 12.64 -19.71
CA GLY A 48 7.82 12.57 -19.27
C GLY A 48 7.71 11.87 -17.91
N CYS A 49 6.92 10.82 -17.83
CA CYS A 49 6.76 10.03 -16.63
C CYS A 49 7.10 8.56 -16.92
N THR A 50 7.53 7.84 -15.89
CA THR A 50 7.80 6.40 -15.97
C THR A 50 7.07 5.75 -14.81
N ASP A 51 6.15 4.86 -15.13
CA ASP A 51 5.37 4.12 -14.15
C ASP A 51 5.94 2.71 -13.99
N VAL A 52 6.06 2.24 -12.76
CA VAL A 52 6.51 0.88 -12.46
C VAL A 52 5.57 0.23 -11.47
N CYS A 53 5.33 -1.07 -11.67
CA CYS A 53 4.53 -1.90 -10.79
C CYS A 53 5.44 -2.77 -9.94
N ILE A 54 5.43 -2.53 -8.62
CA ILE A 54 6.29 -3.22 -7.67
C ILE A 54 5.46 -4.01 -6.67
N LEU A 55 6.06 -5.04 -6.08
CA LEU A 55 5.55 -5.59 -4.83
C LEU A 55 6.05 -4.70 -3.70
N PRO A 56 5.16 -4.09 -2.89
CA PRO A 56 5.57 -3.12 -1.89
C PRO A 56 6.30 -3.80 -0.73
N ALA A 57 7.50 -3.32 -0.42
CA ALA A 57 8.21 -3.63 0.83
C ALA A 57 8.25 -2.36 1.69
N PHE A 58 7.82 -2.47 2.95
CA PHE A 58 7.67 -1.33 3.84
C PHE A 58 9.02 -0.74 4.26
N CYS A 59 9.08 0.58 4.36
CA CYS A 59 10.22 1.32 4.89
C CYS A 59 9.75 2.63 5.55
N GLY A 60 10.67 3.39 6.15
CA GLY A 60 10.37 4.67 6.78
C GLY A 60 9.60 4.52 8.08
N GLY A 61 8.62 5.39 8.27
CA GLY A 61 7.86 5.51 9.52
C GLY A 61 8.69 6.08 10.68
N ILE A 62 8.04 6.21 11.85
CA ILE A 62 8.68 6.68 13.10
C ILE A 62 9.91 5.86 13.52
N ALA A 63 9.97 4.60 13.08
CA ALA A 63 11.07 3.68 13.36
C ALA A 63 12.20 3.74 12.32
N ALA A 64 12.05 4.54 11.25
CA ALA A 64 13.01 4.70 10.16
C ALA A 64 13.48 3.37 9.58
N PHE A 65 12.53 2.46 9.28
CA PHE A 65 12.84 1.17 8.67
C PHE A 65 13.55 1.36 7.33
N ARG A 66 14.62 0.60 7.11
CA ARG A 66 15.40 0.66 5.88
C ARG A 66 14.92 -0.38 4.89
N CYS A 67 15.16 -0.12 3.62
CA CYS A 67 15.04 -1.14 2.58
C CYS A 67 16.12 -2.20 2.74
N GLU A 68 15.77 -3.45 2.44
CA GLU A 68 16.69 -4.58 2.54
C GLU A 68 17.63 -4.64 1.33
N GLY A 69 17.19 -4.15 0.16
CA GLY A 69 18.02 -4.08 -1.03
C GLY A 69 19.09 -2.98 -0.93
N GLU A 70 20.33 -3.33 -1.29
CA GLU A 70 21.47 -2.38 -1.30
C GLU A 70 21.24 -1.19 -2.25
N ASP A 71 20.55 -1.45 -3.35
CA ASP A 71 20.21 -0.46 -4.39
C ASP A 71 18.74 -0.04 -4.38
N GLU A 72 18.13 -0.04 -3.20
CA GLU A 72 16.77 0.45 -3.01
C GLU A 72 16.75 1.79 -2.27
N ILE A 73 15.69 2.56 -2.53
CA ILE A 73 15.39 3.80 -1.84
C ILE A 73 13.97 3.75 -1.30
N CYS A 74 13.79 4.28 -0.10
CA CYS A 74 12.48 4.43 0.49
C CYS A 74 11.79 5.68 -0.07
N ILE A 75 10.64 5.49 -0.70
CA ILE A 75 9.77 6.58 -1.14
C ILE A 75 8.45 6.53 -0.37
N ASP A 76 7.76 7.66 -0.30
CA ASP A 76 6.43 7.76 0.30
C ASP A 76 5.42 6.83 -0.41
N ASP A 77 4.55 6.15 0.34
CA ASP A 77 3.59 5.22 -0.25
C ASP A 77 2.44 5.99 -0.94
N PRO A 78 2.32 5.98 -2.29
CA PRO A 78 1.29 6.76 -3.00
C PRO A 78 -0.14 6.28 -2.72
N ARG A 79 -0.31 5.18 -1.97
CA ARG A 79 -1.60 4.67 -1.55
C ARG A 79 -2.13 5.36 -0.31
N ASP A 80 -1.26 5.86 0.56
CA ASP A 80 -1.67 6.51 1.79
C ASP A 80 -2.02 7.99 1.58
N ASP A 81 -2.60 8.58 2.62
CA ASP A 81 -2.95 10.00 2.71
C ASP A 81 -1.97 10.75 3.63
N CYS A 82 -0.78 10.19 3.86
CA CYS A 82 0.22 10.76 4.74
C CYS A 82 0.84 12.00 4.10
N ASP A 83 0.26 13.17 4.39
CA ASP A 83 0.75 14.43 3.87
C ASP A 83 2.08 14.82 4.55
N LEU A 84 3.16 14.88 3.76
CA LEU A 84 4.48 15.36 4.19
C LEU A 84 4.43 16.74 4.89
N LYS A 85 3.41 17.57 4.63
CA LYS A 85 3.23 18.87 5.29
C LYS A 85 2.62 18.79 6.70
N HIS A 86 2.06 17.65 7.08
CA HIS A 86 1.35 17.46 8.35
C HIS A 86 1.82 16.25 9.16
N GLY A 87 2.94 15.62 8.79
CA GLY A 87 3.52 14.49 9.55
C GLY A 87 4.81 13.90 8.98
N GLY A 88 5.48 14.64 8.07
CA GLY A 88 6.42 14.13 7.05
C GLY A 88 7.73 13.46 7.48
N ALA A 89 7.92 13.08 8.74
CA ALA A 89 9.03 12.21 9.17
C ALA A 89 8.56 10.81 9.59
N ASP A 90 7.29 10.66 9.98
CA ASP A 90 6.73 9.42 10.50
C ASP A 90 5.91 8.65 9.46
N CYS A 91 5.87 9.12 8.20
CA CYS A 91 5.15 8.47 7.12
C CYS A 91 5.83 7.17 6.70
N GLY A 92 5.00 6.14 6.52
CA GLY A 92 5.41 4.87 5.95
C GLY A 92 5.73 5.02 4.48
N GLY A 93 6.66 4.23 3.99
CA GLY A 93 7.08 4.23 2.60
C GLY A 93 7.13 2.84 2.00
N ILE A 94 7.49 2.81 0.73
CA ILE A 94 7.76 1.59 -0.04
C ILE A 94 9.16 1.66 -0.66
N CYS A 95 9.85 0.52 -0.64
CA CYS A 95 11.16 0.38 -1.27
C CYS A 95 11.03 0.26 -2.79
N VAL A 96 11.84 1.04 -3.50
CA VAL A 96 11.94 0.99 -4.97
C VAL A 96 13.39 0.89 -5.42
N PRO A 97 13.68 0.19 -6.52
CA PRO A 97 15.02 0.17 -7.12
C PRO A 97 15.47 1.57 -7.54
N LYS A 98 16.71 1.96 -7.20
CA LYS A 98 17.28 3.27 -7.53
C LYS A 98 17.43 3.49 -9.03
N GLU A 99 17.57 2.42 -9.81
CA GLU A 99 17.72 2.46 -11.27
C GLU A 99 16.51 3.12 -11.95
N LEU A 100 15.36 3.18 -11.27
CA LEU A 100 14.13 3.80 -11.76
C LEU A 100 14.11 5.33 -11.59
N LEU A 101 15.07 5.90 -10.86
CA LEU A 101 15.17 7.33 -10.55
C LEU A 101 16.27 8.06 -11.35
N GLY A 102 16.95 7.37 -12.28
CA GLY A 102 18.09 7.86 -13.07
C GLY A 102 17.73 8.50 -14.42
#